data_AF-A0A3A9E375-F1
#
_entry.id   AF-A0A3A9E375-F1
#
_cell.length_a   1.000
_cell.length_b   1.000
_cell.length_c   1.000
_cell.angle_alpha   90.00
_cell.angle_beta   90.00
_cell.angle_gamma   90.00
#
_symmetry.space_group_name_H-M   'P 1'
#
loop_
_entity.id
_entity.type
_entity.pdbx_description
1 polymer ?
#
loop_
_entity_poly.entity_id
_entity_poly.type
_entity_poly.pdbx_seq_one_letter_code
_entity_poly.pdbx_strand_id
1 'polypeptide(L)'
;SQVDLQDCISYLHENGMEYFDWNITAKDDTGIKISKDMVASNVLHNIHQYEEAMVLMHDAGTKKMVADALPQIIEALLEQGAEILPIDENTSPIHHVEQKIVEQ
;
A
#
# COMPACT_ATOMS: atom_id res chain seq x y z
N SER A 1 -1.71 -13.21 -17.89
CA SER A 1 -2.62 -12.42 -18.73
C SER A 1 -1.93 -12.11 -20.05
N GLN A 2 -2.65 -11.90 -21.15
CA GLN A 2 -2.09 -11.42 -22.43
C GLN A 2 -2.40 -9.94 -22.70
N VAL A 3 -3.17 -9.29 -21.81
CA VAL A 3 -3.51 -7.87 -21.91
C VAL A 3 -2.36 -7.03 -21.34
N ASP A 4 -1.99 -5.96 -22.03
CA ASP A 4 -0.96 -5.03 -21.56
C ASP A 4 -1.49 -4.25 -20.34
N LEU A 5 -0.62 -4.02 -19.35
CA LEU A 5 -0.99 -3.25 -18.16
C LEU A 5 -1.41 -1.82 -18.53
N GLN A 6 -0.79 -1.23 -19.55
CA GLN A 6 -1.13 0.12 -20.02
C GLN A 6 -2.54 0.19 -20.61
N ASP A 7 -3.00 -0.88 -21.25
CA ASP A 7 -4.38 -0.97 -21.72
C ASP A 7 -5.36 -1.00 -20.53
N CYS A 8 -5.01 -1.73 -19.46
CA CYS A 8 -5.81 -1.76 -18.24
C CYS A 8 -5.85 -0.40 -17.53
N ILE A 9 -4.70 0.29 -17.41
CA ILE A 9 -4.61 1.62 -16.80
C ILE A 9 -5.47 2.61 -17.59
N SER A 10 -5.30 2.64 -18.91
CA SER A 10 -6.08 3.53 -19.80
C SER A 10 -7.58 3.29 -19.64
N TYR A 11 -7.99 2.01 -19.59
CA TYR A 11 -9.39 1.65 -19.38
C TYR A 11 -9.94 2.17 -18.05
N LEU A 12 -9.19 2.07 -16.95
CA LEU A 12 -9.62 2.60 -15.65
C LEU A 12 -9.83 4.12 -15.72
N HIS A 13 -8.87 4.85 -16.29
CA HIS A 13 -8.93 6.31 -16.41
C HIS A 13 -10.06 6.79 -17.33
N GLU A 14 -10.29 6.12 -18.47
CA GLU A 14 -11.43 6.40 -19.36
C GLU A 14 -12.79 6.23 -18.66
N ASN A 15 -12.86 5.39 -17.63
CA ASN A 15 -14.06 5.16 -16.82
C ASN A 15 -14.08 6.01 -15.53
N GLY A 16 -13.18 6.99 -15.39
CA GLY A 16 -13.12 7.88 -14.24
C GLY A 16 -12.71 7.18 -12.94
N MET A 17 -11.99 6.07 -13.04
CA MET A 17 -11.44 5.34 -11.89
C MET A 17 -9.95 5.60 -11.77
N GLU A 18 -9.49 5.92 -10.57
CA GLU A 18 -8.06 5.93 -10.24
C GLU A 18 -7.64 4.59 -9.66
N TYR A 19 -6.38 4.22 -9.86
CA TYR A 19 -5.77 3.06 -9.22
C TYR A 19 -4.62 3.48 -8.31
N PHE A 20 -4.35 2.65 -7.32
CA PHE A 20 -3.33 2.88 -6.31
C PHE A 20 -2.48 1.62 -6.17
N ASP A 21 -1.17 1.80 -6.27
CA ASP A 21 -0.18 0.82 -5.85
C ASP A 21 0.24 1.14 -4.39
N TRP A 22 1.46 0.79 -3.99
CA TRP A 22 1.97 1.01 -2.64
C TRP A 22 3.48 1.23 -2.66
N ASN A 23 4.04 1.94 -1.69
CA ASN A 23 5.49 2.12 -1.56
C ASN A 23 6.08 1.34 -0.37
N ILE A 24 5.23 0.75 0.48
CA ILE A 24 5.63 -0.10 1.61
C ILE A 24 4.81 -1.40 1.60
N THR A 25 5.43 -2.51 1.99
CA THR A 25 4.76 -3.81 2.11
C THR A 25 5.03 -4.44 3.46
N ALA A 26 3.99 -5.04 4.05
CA ALA A 26 4.11 -5.87 5.25
C ALA A 26 4.83 -7.22 4.99
N LYS A 27 5.01 -7.61 3.72
CA LYS A 27 5.53 -8.92 3.27
C LYS A 27 4.75 -10.12 3.82
N ASP A 28 3.46 -9.91 4.03
CA ASP A 28 2.55 -10.88 4.64
C ASP A 28 2.07 -11.95 3.64
N ASP A 29 2.37 -11.82 2.36
CA ASP A 29 2.01 -12.69 1.23
C ASP A 29 3.12 -13.67 0.80
N THR A 30 4.29 -13.63 1.44
CA THR A 30 5.49 -14.38 1.03
C THR A 30 5.43 -15.91 1.21
N GLY A 31 4.30 -16.46 1.67
CA GLY A 31 4.14 -17.89 1.99
C GLY A 31 4.94 -18.36 3.22
N ILE A 32 5.75 -17.48 3.80
CA ILE A 32 6.50 -17.70 5.04
C ILE A 32 5.59 -17.34 6.22
N LYS A 33 5.65 -18.15 7.29
CA LYS A 33 4.98 -17.82 8.55
C LYS A 33 5.64 -16.58 9.16
N ILE A 34 4.98 -15.44 9.04
CA ILE A 34 5.45 -14.16 9.58
C ILE A 34 4.93 -13.94 11.00
N SER A 35 5.76 -13.38 11.89
CA SER A 35 5.33 -12.96 13.23
C SER A 35 4.77 -11.54 13.20
N LYS A 36 3.98 -11.16 14.23
CA LYS A 36 3.49 -9.78 14.37
C LYS A 36 4.62 -8.76 14.43
N ASP A 37 5.73 -9.09 15.10
CA ASP A 37 6.88 -8.20 15.26
C ASP A 37 7.61 -8.01 13.92
N MET A 38 7.65 -9.05 13.07
CA MET A 38 8.19 -8.94 11.72
C MET A 38 7.29 -8.06 10.83
N VAL A 39 5.96 -8.18 10.94
CA VAL A 39 5.02 -7.31 10.22
C VAL A 39 5.24 -5.85 10.63
N ALA A 40 5.26 -5.56 11.93
CA ALA A 40 5.49 -4.21 12.43
C ALA A 40 6.84 -3.65 11.98
N SER A 41 7.91 -4.45 12.06
CA SER A 41 9.24 -4.06 11.61
C SER A 41 9.30 -3.75 10.11
N ASN A 42 8.69 -4.58 9.26
CA ASN A 42 8.66 -4.35 7.82
C ASN A 42 8.00 -3.02 7.43
N VAL A 43 6.93 -2.66 8.16
CA VAL A 43 6.18 -1.41 7.94
C VAL A 43 6.98 -0.22 8.47
N LEU A 44 7.37 -0.25 9.74
CA LEU A 44 7.97 0.89 10.43
C LEU A 44 9.39 1.21 9.95
N HIS A 45 10.14 0.22 9.44
CA HIS A 45 11.52 0.45 8.96
C HIS A 45 11.58 1.40 7.76
N ASN A 46 10.55 1.40 6.91
CA ASN A 46 10.55 2.16 5.66
C ASN A 46 9.66 3.40 5.68
N ILE A 47 8.82 3.58 6.72
CA ILE A 47 7.85 4.67 6.79
C ILE A 47 8.51 6.05 6.69
N HIS A 48 9.66 6.24 7.35
CA HIS A 48 10.37 7.51 7.39
C HIS A 48 11.00 7.93 6.05
N GLN A 49 11.05 7.04 5.06
CA GLN A 49 11.61 7.35 3.75
C GLN A 49 10.63 8.13 2.87
N TYR A 50 9.37 8.24 3.29
CA TYR A 50 8.30 8.84 2.52
C TYR A 50 7.55 9.87 3.36
N GLU A 51 7.23 11.01 2.77
CA GLU A 51 6.29 11.98 3.35
C GLU A 51 4.86 11.41 3.30
N GLU A 52 4.50 10.77 2.19
CA GLU A 52 3.26 10.02 2.00
C GLU A 52 3.56 8.53 1.82
N ALA A 53 3.13 7.72 2.79
CA ALA A 53 3.35 6.27 2.80
C ALA A 53 2.05 5.52 2.56
N MET A 54 2.03 4.65 1.53
CA MET A 54 0.94 3.73 1.26
C MET A 54 1.42 2.30 1.51
N VAL A 55 0.81 1.66 2.50
CA VAL A 55 1.25 0.38 3.04
C VAL A 55 0.31 -0.73 2.57
N LEU A 56 0.84 -1.70 1.82
CA LEU A 56 0.09 -2.91 1.47
C LEU A 56 0.09 -3.90 2.63
N MET A 57 -1.12 -4.30 3.04
CA MET A 57 -1.41 -5.37 3.99
C MET A 57 -2.63 -6.18 3.53
N HIS A 58 -2.71 -7.46 3.89
CA HIS A 58 -3.87 -8.30 3.60
C HIS A 58 -4.65 -8.65 4.88
N ASP A 59 -5.97 -8.53 4.82
CA ASP A 59 -6.91 -8.81 5.92
C ASP A 59 -7.59 -10.19 5.81
N ALA A 60 -7.12 -11.05 4.90
CA ALA A 60 -7.68 -12.39 4.71
C ALA A 60 -7.60 -13.24 5.99
N GLY A 61 -8.52 -14.20 6.18
CA GLY A 61 -8.62 -14.98 7.42
C GLY A 61 -7.36 -15.75 7.83
N THR A 62 -6.42 -16.00 6.91
CA THR A 62 -5.11 -16.61 7.19
C THR A 62 -4.06 -15.62 7.72
N LYS A 63 -4.37 -14.33 7.75
CA LYS A 63 -3.44 -13.21 8.07
C LYS A 63 -3.62 -12.69 9.50
N LYS A 64 -3.97 -13.57 10.45
CA LYS A 64 -4.16 -13.19 11.86
C LYS A 64 -2.99 -12.37 12.44
N MET A 65 -1.76 -12.71 12.08
CA MET A 65 -0.58 -12.01 12.60
C MET A 65 -0.46 -10.55 12.12
N VAL A 66 -1.07 -10.22 10.97
CA VAL A 66 -1.15 -8.85 10.47
C VAL A 66 -2.12 -8.05 11.34
N ALA A 67 -3.33 -8.59 11.56
CA ALA A 67 -4.31 -7.97 12.45
C ALA A 67 -3.76 -7.80 13.88
N ASP A 68 -3.05 -8.80 14.39
CA ASP A 68 -2.43 -8.75 15.72
C ASP A 68 -1.25 -7.75 15.80
N ALA A 69 -0.69 -7.30 14.67
CA ALA A 69 0.40 -6.30 14.60
C ALA A 69 -0.11 -4.86 14.48
N LEU A 70 -1.34 -4.65 13.98
CA LEU A 70 -1.91 -3.32 13.74
C LEU A 70 -1.86 -2.38 14.97
N PRO A 71 -2.19 -2.82 16.20
CA PRO A 71 -2.13 -1.91 17.36
C PRO A 71 -0.74 -1.29 17.55
N GLN A 72 0.31 -2.10 17.47
CA GLN A 72 1.70 -1.64 17.62
C GLN A 72 2.10 -0.68 16.49
N ILE A 73 1.67 -0.96 15.26
CA ILE A 73 1.97 -0.11 14.11
C ILE A 73 1.29 1.26 14.27
N ILE A 74 0.00 1.26 14.61
CA ILE A 74 -0.78 2.49 14.79
C ILE A 74 -0.18 3.34 15.91
N GLU A 75 0.10 2.75 17.08
CA GLU A 75 0.71 3.45 18.21
C GLU A 75 2.04 4.09 17.81
N ALA A 76 2.95 3.33 17.17
CA ALA A 76 4.24 3.84 16.75
C ALA A 76 4.14 4.98 15.73
N LEU A 77 3.19 4.92 14.78
CA LEU A 77 2.98 5.98 13.79
C LEU A 77 2.45 7.25 14.44
N LEU A 78 1.45 7.13 15.33
CA LEU A 78 0.89 8.27 16.05
C LEU A 78 1.91 8.93 16.97
N GLU A 79 2.75 8.15 17.66
CA GLU A 79 3.85 8.67 18.49
C GLU A 79 4.89 9.46 17.69
N GLN A 80 5.07 9.11 16.41
CA GLN A 80 5.95 9.83 15.48
C GLN A 80 5.29 11.06 14.84
N GLY A 81 4.02 11.33 15.16
CA GLY A 81 3.26 12.45 14.62
C GLY A 81 2.71 12.21 13.21
N ALA A 82 2.68 10.96 12.75
CA ALA A 82 2.06 10.63 11.47
C ALA A 82 0.52 10.67 11.58
N GLU A 83 -0.14 11.07 10.49
CA GLU A 83 -1.58 10.97 10.33
C GLU A 83 -1.92 9.72 9.51
N ILE A 84 -2.93 8.97 9.95
CA ILE A 84 -3.40 7.77 9.24
C ILE A 84 -4.71 8.15 8.55
N LEU A 85 -4.68 8.25 7.22
CA LEU A 85 -5.79 8.70 6.40
C LEU A 85 -6.36 7.57 5.54
N PRO A 86 -7.68 7.60 5.24
CA PRO A 86 -8.25 6.76 4.20
C PRO A 86 -7.80 7.22 2.81
N ILE A 87 -7.86 6.34 1.82
CA ILE A 87 -7.74 6.71 0.41
C ILE A 87 -9.06 7.35 -0.03
N ASP A 88 -9.00 8.54 -0.60
CA ASP A 88 -10.11 9.32 -1.14
C ASP A 88 -9.72 10.04 -2.44
N GLU A 89 -10.62 10.88 -2.98
CA GLU A 89 -10.37 11.64 -4.22
C GLU A 89 -9.25 12.68 -4.13
N ASN A 90 -8.78 13.02 -2.92
CA ASN A 90 -7.70 13.98 -2.70
C ASN A 90 -6.34 13.29 -2.46
N THR A 91 -6.33 11.95 -2.43
CA THR A 91 -5.13 11.17 -2.18
C THR A 91 -4.23 11.15 -3.42
N SER A 92 -2.98 11.59 -3.28
CA SER A 92 -1.97 11.45 -4.32
C SER A 92 -1.72 9.96 -4.63
N PRO A 93 -1.85 9.51 -5.89
CA PRO A 93 -1.64 8.11 -6.20
C PRO A 93 -0.16 7.74 -6.18
N ILE A 94 0.12 6.52 -5.73
CA ILE A 94 1.43 5.87 -5.91
C ILE A 94 1.28 4.87 -7.04
N HIS A 95 2.12 4.98 -8.07
CA HIS A 95 2.14 4.06 -9.21
C HIS A 95 3.53 3.44 -9.39
N HIS A 96 3.60 2.13 -9.60
CA HIS A 96 4.87 1.42 -9.84
C HIS A 96 5.40 1.59 -11.26
N VAL A 97 4.52 1.91 -12.21
CA VAL A 97 4.87 2.10 -13.62
C VAL A 97 4.67 3.54 -14.02
N GLU A 98 5.59 4.06 -14.82
CA GLU A 98 5.42 5.37 -15.45
C GLU A 98 4.22 5.32 -16.40
N GLN A 99 3.31 6.27 -16.22
CA GLN A 99 2.19 6.44 -17.12
C GLN A 99 2.67 7.16 -18.38
N LYS A 100 2.36 6.59 -19.54
CA LYS A 100 2.57 7.29 -20.80
C LYS A 100 1.48 8.34 -20.92
N ILE A 101 1.87 9.62 -20.92
CA ILE A 101 0.95 10.70 -21.23
C ILE A 101 0.48 10.50 -22.67
N VAL A 102 -0.81 10.21 -22.84
CA VAL A 102 -1.44 10.29 -24.16
C VAL A 102 -1.73 11.77 -24.39
N GLU A 103 -0.85 12.44 -25.14
CA GLU A 103 -1.16 13.77 -25.67
C GLU A 103 -2.39 13.65 -26.60
N GLN A 104 -3.42 14.44 -26.34
CA GLN A 104 -4.58 14.61 -27.22
C GLN A 104 -4.24 15.50 -28.41
#